data_AF-A0A971H686-F1
#
_entry.id   AF-A0A971H686-F1
#
_cell.length_a   1.000
_cell.length_b   1.000
_cell.length_c   1.000
_cell.angle_alpha   90.00
_cell.angle_beta   90.00
_cell.angle_gamma   90.00
#
_symmetry.space_group_name_H-M   'P 1'
#
loop_
_entity.id
_entity.type
_entity.pdbx_description
1 polymer ?
#
loop_
_entity_poly.entity_id
_entity_poly.type
_entity_poly.pdbx_seq_one_letter_code
_entity_poly.pdbx_strand_id
1 'polypeptide(L)'
;MYDLWEGFPVEDVLPVHILSMDDRVECPQSVRVNVINPNHPILKGIDGQWPRFMGYSRVIAKDDAETIMIVNEDPFLVTGSFGKG
;
A
#
# COMPACT_ATOMS: atom_id res chain seq x y z
N MET A 1 10.54 -14.89 -15.31
CA MET A 1 10.77 -13.50 -15.74
C MET A 1 9.88 -12.70 -14.81
N TYR A 2 10.47 -12.09 -13.78
CA TYR A 2 9.72 -11.64 -12.60
C TYR A 2 8.92 -10.37 -12.89
N ASP A 3 7.69 -10.36 -12.37
CA ASP A 3 6.70 -9.29 -12.40
C ASP A 3 7.19 -8.08 -11.60
N LEU A 4 8.07 -7.26 -12.17
CA LEU A 4 8.55 -6.04 -11.50
C LEU A 4 8.19 -4.82 -12.36
N TRP A 5 7.43 -3.91 -11.77
CA TRP A 5 7.01 -2.65 -12.40
C TRP A 5 8.01 -1.52 -12.16
N GLU A 6 9.07 -1.77 -11.38
CA GLU A 6 10.16 -0.82 -11.18
C GLU A 6 10.82 -0.45 -12.51
N GLY A 7 11.07 0.84 -12.73
CA GLY A 7 11.68 1.38 -13.93
C GLY A 7 10.73 1.48 -15.13
N PHE A 8 9.45 1.12 -14.97
CA PHE A 8 8.43 1.34 -15.99
C PHE A 8 7.69 2.67 -15.78
N PRO A 9 7.16 3.31 -16.83
CA PRO A 9 6.43 4.58 -16.73
C PRO A 9 5.24 4.56 -15.74
N VAL A 10 4.73 3.38 -15.40
CA VAL A 10 3.66 3.26 -14.38
C VAL A 10 4.16 3.61 -12.98
N GLU A 11 5.44 3.36 -12.67
CA GLU A 11 6.02 3.69 -11.36
C GLU A 11 5.98 5.20 -11.09
N ASP A 12 6.17 6.04 -12.11
CA ASP A 12 6.08 7.50 -11.97
C ASP A 12 4.70 7.95 -11.46
N VAL A 13 3.65 7.23 -11.86
CA VAL A 13 2.25 7.55 -11.57
C VAL A 13 1.81 6.99 -10.20
N LEU A 14 2.39 5.88 -9.76
CA LEU A 14 2.02 5.24 -8.50
C LEU A 14 2.48 6.07 -7.29
N PRO A 15 1.74 6.09 -6.18
CA PRO A 15 2.11 6.83 -4.97
C PRO A 15 3.16 6.09 -4.11
N VAL A 16 3.83 5.08 -4.66
CA VAL A 16 4.80 4.22 -3.98
C VAL A 16 5.98 3.94 -4.90
N HIS A 17 7.14 3.68 -4.30
CA HIS A 17 8.26 3.00 -4.93
C HIS A 17 8.08 1.49 -4.84
N ILE A 18 8.29 0.81 -5.96
CA ILE A 18 8.26 -0.65 -6.07
C ILE A 18 9.70 -1.15 -5.93
N LEU A 19 9.88 -2.29 -5.25
CA LEU A 19 11.22 -2.83 -5.05
C LEU A 19 11.78 -3.45 -6.33
N SER A 20 13.09 -3.33 -6.54
CA SER A 20 13.86 -4.03 -7.59
C SER A 20 13.96 -5.55 -7.45
N MET A 21 13.32 -6.09 -6.42
CA MET A 21 13.38 -7.50 -6.05
C MET A 21 11.97 -8.01 -5.77
N ASP A 22 11.87 -9.33 -5.59
CA ASP A 22 10.63 -9.97 -5.15
C ASP A 22 10.10 -9.29 -3.87
N ASP A 23 8.95 -8.64 -4.00
CA ASP A 23 8.33 -7.80 -2.98
C ASP A 23 7.27 -8.57 -2.17
N ARG A 24 7.08 -9.86 -2.44
CA ARG A 24 6.04 -10.66 -1.79
C ARG A 24 6.34 -10.85 -0.32
N VAL A 25 5.41 -10.40 0.52
CA VAL A 25 5.37 -10.73 1.95
C VAL A 25 4.27 -11.74 2.20
N GLU A 26 4.66 -13.00 2.31
CA GLU A 26 3.75 -14.10 2.64
C GLU A 26 3.44 -14.12 4.15
N CYS A 27 2.16 -14.15 4.52
CA CYS A 27 1.70 -14.12 5.91
C CYS A 27 0.79 -15.32 6.22
N PRO A 28 1.32 -16.55 6.42
CA PRO A 28 0.52 -17.75 6.67
C PRO A 28 -0.36 -17.68 7.93
N GLN A 29 0.07 -16.92 8.94
CA GLN A 29 -0.70 -16.68 10.18
C GLN A 29 -1.74 -15.56 10.05
N SER A 30 -1.84 -15.01 8.84
CA SER A 30 -2.50 -13.77 8.49
C SER A 30 -2.03 -12.55 9.29
N VAL A 31 -2.29 -11.37 8.74
CA VAL A 31 -2.00 -10.07 9.36
C VAL A 31 -3.26 -9.21 9.37
N ARG A 32 -3.28 -8.21 10.26
CA ARG A 32 -4.30 -7.15 10.27
C ARG A 32 -3.64 -5.83 9.91
N VAL A 33 -4.40 -5.00 9.20
CA VAL A 33 -4.01 -3.63 8.92
C VAL A 33 -4.31 -2.75 10.13
N ASN A 34 -3.44 -1.78 10.37
CA ASN A 34 -3.67 -0.70 11.31
C ASN A 34 -4.05 0.54 10.51
N VAL A 35 -5.22 1.11 10.81
CA VAL A 35 -5.66 2.37 10.22
C VAL A 35 -4.98 3.51 10.95
N ILE A 36 -4.11 4.26 10.24
CA ILE A 36 -3.38 5.39 10.82
C ILE A 36 -4.03 6.74 10.53
N ASN A 37 -4.82 6.84 9.45
CA ASN A 37 -5.71 7.97 9.20
C ASN A 37 -7.19 7.54 9.14
N PRO A 38 -7.87 7.35 10.29
CA PRO A 38 -9.25 6.88 10.33
C PRO A 38 -10.28 7.88 9.79
N ASN A 39 -9.92 9.17 9.71
CA ASN A 39 -10.81 10.22 9.21
C ASN A 39 -10.68 10.43 7.70
N HIS A 40 -9.83 9.65 7.01
CA HIS A 40 -9.64 9.80 5.58
C HIS A 40 -10.96 9.52 4.82
N PRO A 41 -11.35 10.36 3.84
CA PRO A 41 -12.63 10.22 3.14
C PRO A 41 -12.88 8.85 2.49
N ILE A 42 -11.83 8.14 2.06
CA ILE A 42 -11.92 6.77 1.52
C ILE A 42 -12.55 5.78 2.52
N LEU A 43 -12.41 6.04 3.82
CA LEU A 43 -12.92 5.16 4.88
C LEU A 43 -14.34 5.51 5.32
N LYS A 44 -14.97 6.52 4.72
CA LYS A 44 -16.32 6.94 5.09
C LYS A 44 -17.32 5.81 4.87
N GLY A 45 -17.99 5.40 5.95
CA GLY A 45 -18.98 4.31 5.93
C GLY A 45 -18.37 2.91 5.96
N ILE A 46 -17.05 2.79 6.14
CA ILE A 46 -16.39 1.53 6.42
C ILE A 46 -16.22 1.42 7.93
N ASP A 47 -17.14 0.68 8.55
CA ASP A 47 -17.16 0.47 9.99
C ASP A 47 -16.70 -0.94 10.37
N GLY A 48 -16.24 -1.08 11.61
CA GLY A 48 -15.87 -2.36 12.18
C GLY A 48 -14.42 -2.76 11.93
N GLN A 49 -14.15 -4.04 12.13
CA GLN A 49 -12.79 -4.56 12.13
C GLN A 49 -12.38 -5.01 10.74
N TRP A 50 -11.20 -4.58 10.29
CA TRP A 50 -10.64 -5.02 9.02
C TRP A 50 -10.44 -6.55 8.97
N PRO A 51 -10.60 -7.16 7.77
CA PRO A 51 -10.33 -8.57 7.57
C PRO A 51 -8.86 -8.89 7.81
N ARG A 52 -8.57 -10.19 7.93
CA ARG A 52 -7.20 -10.70 7.97
C ARG A 52 -6.70 -10.92 6.54
N PHE A 53 -5.46 -10.56 6.27
CA PHE A 53 -4.81 -10.72 4.97
C PHE A 53 -3.72 -11.79 5.03
N MET A 54 -3.56 -12.56 3.95
CA MET A 54 -2.59 -13.67 3.87
C MET A 54 -1.24 -13.27 3.26
N GLY A 55 -1.12 -12.03 2.81
CA GLY A 55 0.11 -11.47 2.27
C GLY A 55 -0.15 -10.09 1.64
N TYR A 56 0.94 -9.43 1.24
CA TYR A 56 0.93 -8.14 0.56
C TYR A 56 2.25 -7.93 -0.18
N SER A 57 2.30 -6.93 -1.07
CA SER A 57 3.54 -6.46 -1.69
C SER A 57 4.19 -5.41 -0.79
N ARG A 58 5.47 -5.61 -0.44
CA ARG A 58 6.26 -4.60 0.26
C ARG A 58 6.58 -3.46 -0.71
N VAL A 59 6.18 -2.26 -0.33
CA VAL A 59 6.42 -1.03 -1.10
C VAL A 59 6.86 0.08 -0.15
N ILE A 60 7.40 1.16 -0.70
CA ILE A 60 7.77 2.36 0.07
C ILE A 60 6.88 3.50 -0.40
N ALA A 61 6.16 4.18 0.51
CA ALA A 61 5.37 5.35 0.13
C ALA A 61 6.28 6.49 -0.37
N LYS A 62 5.88 7.19 -1.42
CA LYS A 62 6.57 8.41 -1.86
C LYS A 62 6.36 9.53 -0.84
N ASP A 63 7.28 10.50 -0.79
CA ASP A 63 7.25 11.60 0.19
C ASP A 63 5.98 12.48 0.09
N ASP A 64 5.41 12.58 -1.10
CA ASP A 64 4.19 13.35 -1.40
C ASP A 64 2.91 12.50 -1.34
N ALA A 65 3.02 11.21 -1.00
CA ALA A 65 1.90 10.31 -0.84
C ALA A 65 1.36 10.31 0.60
N GLU A 66 0.10 9.91 0.73
CA GLU A 66 -0.55 9.74 2.02
C GLU A 66 -0.78 8.25 2.30
N THR A 67 -0.19 7.74 3.38
CA THR A 67 -0.46 6.38 3.85
C THR A 67 -1.63 6.39 4.83
N ILE A 68 -2.68 5.64 4.50
CA ILE A 68 -3.92 5.56 5.28
C ILE A 68 -3.90 4.34 6.22
N MET A 69 -3.28 3.24 5.76
CA MET A 69 -3.16 1.99 6.51
C MET A 69 -1.79 1.38 6.36
N ILE A 70 -1.34 0.71 7.42
CA ILE A 70 -0.08 -0.03 7.47
C ILE A 70 -0.32 -1.47 7.90
N VAL A 71 0.59 -2.37 7.53
CA VAL A 71 0.76 -3.69 8.15
C VAL A 71 2.15 -3.75 8.75
N ASN A 72 2.24 -3.89 10.07
CA ASN A 72 3.50 -3.70 10.80
C ASN A 72 4.11 -2.33 10.48
N GLU A 73 5.23 -2.28 9.76
CA GLU A 73 5.93 -1.06 9.34
C GLU A 73 5.74 -0.75 7.84
N ASP A 74 5.12 -1.67 7.09
CA ASP A 74 4.96 -1.56 5.64
C ASP A 74 3.62 -0.84 5.28
N PRO A 75 3.60 0.09 4.31
CA PRO A 75 2.37 0.68 3.80
C PRO A 75 1.42 -0.37 3.20
N PHE A 76 0.12 -0.20 3.40
CA PHE A 76 -0.90 -1.12 2.89
C PHE A 76 -1.95 -0.42 2.02
N LEU A 77 -2.37 0.78 2.40
CA LEU A 77 -3.24 1.63 1.59
C LEU A 77 -2.60 3.01 1.49
N VAL A 78 -2.19 3.37 0.28
CA VAL A 78 -1.48 4.62 -0.01
C VAL A 78 -2.21 5.35 -1.13
N THR A 79 -2.43 6.65 -0.95
CA THR A 79 -2.99 7.54 -1.95
C THR A 79 -1.96 8.57 -2.38
N GLY A 80 -2.10 9.08 -3.60
CA GLY A 80 -1.34 10.20 -4.11
C GLY A 80 -2.08 10.78 -5.30
N SER A 81 -1.46 11.77 -5.95
CA SER A 81 -2.03 12.45 -7.11
C SER A 81 -1.03 12.47 -8.25
N PHE A 82 -1.50 12.41 -9.49
CA PHE A 82 -0.64 12.52 -10.67
C PHE A 82 -1.35 13.32 -11.77
N GLY A 83 -0.83 14.51 -12.06
CA GLY A 83 -1.45 15.42 -13.03
C GLY A 83 -2.83 15.89 -12.58
N LYS A 84 -3.88 15.33 -13.17
CA LYS A 84 -5.29 15.63 -12.82
C LYS A 84 -5.99 14.47 -12.09
N GLY A 85 -5.29 13.36 -11.89
CA GLY A 85 -5.76 12.18 -11.19
C GLY A 85 -5.35 12.17 -9.73
#